data_AF-A0AA41M3W3-F1
#
_entry.id   AF-A0AA41M3W3-F1
#
_cell.length_a   1.000
_cell.length_b   1.000
_cell.length_c   1.000
_cell.angle_alpha   90.00
_cell.angle_beta   90.00
_cell.angle_gamma   90.00
#
_symmetry.space_group_name_H-M   'P 1'
#
loop_
_entity.id
_entity.type
_entity.pdbx_description
1 polymer ?
#
loop_
_entity_poly.entity_id
_entity_poly.type
_entity_poly.pdbx_seq_one_letter_code
_entity_poly.pdbx_strand_id
1 'polypeptide(L)'
;MAFENTVSEAKEEGTMGNEQEELEQIEVDMGDMTFIHFHPRTAITGTFPENEGNPIIRFPDAQHNDGRLDQGYLGIVFDDVSASVSEAEGTEGTFVLDVEDSNEVRVFNEDDEQTEIIDGYGVNYDGRTYQGEKMNTIPDERAIVIVSGSASTNVARTFDVNGEPLAGMDDDGNKVDGLIELPNGSDADVYSRYARNPELREELYGSEAGIMVVRREIFDDEYAEKVASGERRPMKYFLVQGDTGEGVERLEPTTGTPIGYSFLEWNWEEGGTSNIPETVSEFVTQYQQSGMPVDEATIRTNIENNDEDLTDSVNEEQIVEMIQS
;
A
#
# COMPACT_ATOMS: atom_id res chain seq x y z
N MET A 1 49.31 4.39 1.27
CA MET A 1 47.86 4.62 1.21
C MET A 1 47.45 5.41 2.43
N ALA A 2 46.57 6.39 2.25
CA ALA A 2 45.55 6.77 3.22
C ALA A 2 44.50 7.55 2.41
N PHE A 3 43.56 6.87 1.76
CA PHE A 3 42.17 6.71 2.21
C PHE A 3 41.35 8.00 2.34
N GLU A 4 41.95 9.19 2.44
CA GLU A 4 41.21 10.45 2.46
C GLU A 4 40.91 10.96 1.04
N ASN A 5 41.83 10.79 0.08
CA ASN A 5 41.62 11.31 -1.28
C ASN A 5 40.64 10.51 -2.15
N THR A 6 40.42 9.22 -1.87
CA THR A 6 39.46 8.40 -2.63
C THR A 6 38.00 8.65 -2.22
N VAL A 7 37.76 9.16 -1.01
CA VAL A 7 36.41 9.47 -0.51
C VAL A 7 35.94 10.84 -0.99
N SER A 8 36.85 11.81 -1.17
CA SER A 8 36.54 13.10 -1.77
C SER A 8 36.29 13.00 -3.28
N GLU A 9 37.05 12.19 -4.02
CA GLU A 9 36.78 11.93 -5.45
C GLU A 9 35.47 11.14 -5.65
N ALA A 10 35.12 10.21 -4.75
CA ALA A 10 33.82 9.51 -4.78
C ALA A 10 32.63 10.41 -4.40
N LYS A 11 32.85 11.46 -3.59
CA LYS A 11 31.82 12.47 -3.29
C LYS A 11 31.59 13.43 -4.47
N GLU A 12 32.64 13.77 -5.22
CA GLU A 12 32.50 14.66 -6.38
C GLU A 12 31.92 13.94 -7.62
N GLU A 13 32.25 12.66 -7.85
CA GLU A 13 31.62 11.86 -8.93
C GLU A 13 30.18 11.43 -8.61
N GLY A 14 29.83 11.30 -7.32
CA GLY A 14 28.45 11.04 -6.88
C GLY A 14 27.52 12.26 -6.94
N THR A 15 28.03 13.43 -7.32
CA THR A 15 27.22 14.65 -7.51
C THR A 15 26.94 14.88 -9.00
N MET A 16 26.59 13.83 -9.74
CA MET A 16 25.93 13.97 -11.04
C MET A 16 24.42 14.08 -10.81
N GLY A 17 23.96 15.31 -10.64
CA GLY A 17 22.60 15.76 -10.97
C GLY A 17 21.45 14.84 -10.56
N ASN A 18 21.24 14.62 -9.25
CA ASN A 18 19.95 14.15 -8.76
C ASN A 18 18.95 15.32 -8.81
N GLU A 19 18.47 15.69 -9.99
CA GLU A 19 17.09 16.17 -10.07
C GLU A 19 16.21 14.94 -9.87
N GLN A 20 15.85 14.72 -8.61
CA GLN A 20 14.90 13.71 -8.18
C GLN A 20 13.56 14.07 -8.83
N GLU A 21 13.10 13.28 -9.81
CA GLU A 21 11.74 13.44 -10.33
C GLU A 21 10.76 13.06 -9.21
N GLU A 22 10.22 14.06 -8.52
CA GLU A 22 9.12 13.87 -7.60
C GLU A 22 7.89 13.47 -8.43
N LEU A 23 7.37 12.26 -8.22
CA LEU A 23 6.08 11.86 -8.77
C LEU A 23 5.00 12.77 -8.18
N GLU A 24 4.55 13.72 -8.99
CA GLU A 24 3.44 14.60 -8.65
C GLU A 24 2.18 13.75 -8.49
N GLN A 25 1.66 13.66 -7.26
CA GLN A 25 0.40 12.95 -7.00
C GLN A 25 -0.79 13.84 -7.34
N ILE A 26 -1.90 13.23 -7.74
CA ILE A 26 -3.15 13.96 -7.91
C ILE A 26 -3.60 14.59 -6.58
N GLU A 27 -4.05 15.85 -6.63
CA GLU A 27 -4.66 16.50 -5.48
C GLU A 27 -6.15 16.13 -5.41
N VAL A 28 -6.55 15.46 -4.33
CA VAL A 28 -7.96 15.09 -4.10
C VAL A 28 -8.41 15.51 -2.69
N ASP A 29 -9.64 16.02 -2.59
CA ASP A 29 -10.28 16.24 -1.30
C ASP A 29 -10.93 14.94 -0.81
N MET A 30 -10.21 14.22 0.04
CA MET A 30 -10.66 12.95 0.61
C MET A 30 -11.92 13.08 1.49
N GLY A 31 -12.26 14.29 1.96
CA GLY A 31 -13.45 14.51 2.78
C GLY A 31 -14.74 14.58 1.97
N ASP A 32 -14.63 15.05 0.73
CA ASP A 32 -15.77 15.33 -0.15
C ASP A 32 -15.89 14.32 -1.32
N MET A 33 -14.80 13.65 -1.70
CA MET A 33 -14.81 12.70 -2.81
C MET A 33 -15.48 11.37 -2.44
N THR A 34 -16.23 10.79 -3.38
CA THR A 34 -16.84 9.47 -3.19
C THR A 34 -15.82 8.34 -3.27
N PHE A 35 -15.90 7.39 -2.33
CA PHE A 35 -15.10 6.17 -2.28
C PHE A 35 -15.94 4.99 -2.75
N ILE A 36 -15.49 4.32 -3.81
CA ILE A 36 -16.20 3.18 -4.39
C ILE A 36 -15.55 1.88 -3.95
N HIS A 37 -16.28 1.12 -3.14
CA HIS A 37 -15.95 -0.28 -2.87
C HIS A 37 -16.80 -1.19 -3.74
N PHE A 38 -16.23 -2.27 -4.22
CA PHE A 38 -16.92 -3.15 -5.15
C PHE A 38 -16.62 -4.62 -4.84
N HIS A 39 -17.62 -5.45 -5.12
CA HIS A 39 -17.70 -6.84 -4.68
C HIS A 39 -17.69 -7.80 -5.89
N PRO A 40 -17.44 -9.10 -5.70
CA PRO A 40 -17.37 -10.04 -6.82
C PRO A 40 -18.63 -10.00 -7.71
N ARG A 41 -18.45 -10.32 -9.00
CA ARG A 41 -19.41 -10.18 -10.10
C ARG A 41 -19.77 -8.74 -10.47
N THR A 42 -18.88 -7.79 -10.18
CA THR A 42 -19.05 -6.40 -10.60
C THR A 42 -17.82 -5.95 -11.38
N ALA A 43 -18.01 -4.95 -12.24
CA ALA A 43 -16.93 -4.24 -12.89
C ALA A 43 -17.15 -2.73 -12.77
N ILE A 44 -16.09 -2.01 -12.41
CA ILE A 44 -16.07 -0.55 -12.40
C ILE A 44 -15.24 -0.10 -13.60
N THR A 45 -15.73 0.90 -14.31
CA THR A 45 -15.06 1.52 -15.46
C THR A 45 -15.00 3.03 -15.25
N GLY A 46 -14.08 3.68 -15.91
CA GLY A 46 -13.94 5.13 -15.92
C GLY A 46 -12.75 5.55 -16.76
N THR A 47 -12.47 6.84 -16.80
CA THR A 47 -11.35 7.42 -17.54
C THR A 47 -10.30 7.90 -16.56
N PHE A 48 -9.03 7.60 -16.80
CA PHE A 48 -7.97 8.23 -16.02
C PHE A 48 -7.86 9.72 -16.36
N PRO A 49 -7.66 10.61 -15.37
CA PRO A 49 -7.39 12.02 -15.63
C PRO A 49 -6.17 12.21 -16.55
N GLU A 50 -6.23 13.10 -17.54
CA GLU A 50 -5.17 13.25 -18.57
C GLU A 50 -4.07 14.25 -18.17
N ASN A 51 -4.43 15.35 -17.49
CA ASN A 51 -3.55 16.51 -17.28
C ASN A 51 -3.40 16.87 -15.80
N GLU A 52 -3.41 15.87 -14.93
CA GLU A 52 -3.27 16.00 -13.47
C GLU A 52 -2.16 15.06 -12.99
N GLY A 53 -1.77 15.16 -11.72
CA GLY A 53 -0.80 14.25 -11.12
C GLY A 53 -1.26 12.78 -11.15
N ASN A 54 -0.38 11.89 -10.70
CA ASN A 54 -0.59 10.45 -10.68
C ASN A 54 -1.91 10.07 -9.97
N PRO A 55 -2.85 9.40 -10.68
CA PRO A 55 -4.19 9.11 -10.15
C PRO A 55 -4.24 7.85 -9.27
N ILE A 56 -3.10 7.21 -9.01
CA ILE A 56 -3.00 5.98 -8.21
C ILE A 56 -2.51 6.35 -6.80
N ILE A 57 -3.39 6.16 -5.82
CA ILE A 57 -3.13 6.53 -4.42
C ILE A 57 -2.95 5.26 -3.60
N ARG A 58 -1.82 5.15 -2.91
CA ARG A 58 -1.58 4.04 -1.97
C ARG A 58 -2.04 4.46 -0.58
N PHE A 59 -2.94 3.68 0.01
CA PHE A 59 -3.34 3.81 1.42
C PHE A 59 -2.69 2.68 2.24
N PRO A 60 -1.51 2.91 2.84
CA PRO A 60 -0.83 1.89 3.62
C PRO A 60 -1.61 1.57 4.90
N ASP A 61 -1.70 0.28 5.24
CA ASP A 61 -2.32 -0.18 6.49
C ASP A 61 -1.32 -1.03 7.28
N ALA A 62 -0.22 -0.40 7.69
CA ALA A 62 0.89 -1.05 8.37
C ALA A 62 0.46 -1.76 9.67
N GLN A 63 -0.56 -1.22 10.35
CA GLN A 63 -1.05 -1.73 11.63
C GLN A 63 -1.69 -3.12 11.50
N HIS A 64 -2.31 -3.42 10.36
CA HIS A 64 -2.98 -4.70 10.12
C HIS A 64 -2.20 -5.64 9.18
N ASN A 65 -1.05 -5.22 8.66
CA ASN A 65 -0.25 -5.98 7.70
C ASN A 65 1.21 -6.19 8.14
N ASP A 66 1.44 -6.40 9.45
CA ASP A 66 2.77 -6.68 10.01
C ASP A 66 3.85 -5.64 9.61
N GLY A 67 3.46 -4.35 9.54
CA GLY A 67 4.34 -3.26 9.15
C GLY A 67 4.55 -3.10 7.63
N ARG A 68 3.91 -3.94 6.79
CA ARG A 68 4.02 -3.83 5.33
C ARG A 68 3.29 -2.60 4.80
N LEU A 69 4.03 -1.75 4.12
CA LEU A 69 3.51 -0.55 3.46
C LEU A 69 3.02 -0.83 2.02
N ASP A 70 3.40 -1.97 1.46
CA ASP A 70 2.93 -2.38 0.14
C ASP A 70 1.50 -2.97 0.15
N GLN A 71 0.92 -3.13 1.35
CA GLN A 71 -0.37 -3.73 1.62
C GLN A 71 -1.31 -2.75 2.33
N GLY A 72 -2.62 -2.89 2.05
CA GLY A 72 -3.66 -2.01 2.56
C GLY A 72 -4.74 -1.83 1.50
N TYR A 73 -4.89 -0.60 1.00
CA TYR A 73 -5.79 -0.27 -0.09
C TYR A 73 -5.07 0.48 -1.21
N LEU A 74 -5.53 0.25 -2.44
CA LEU A 74 -5.17 1.03 -3.60
C LEU A 74 -6.39 1.86 -4.01
N GLY A 75 -6.26 3.17 -3.98
CA GLY A 75 -7.20 4.11 -4.57
C GLY A 75 -6.82 4.40 -6.01
N ILE A 76 -7.82 4.44 -6.87
CA ILE A 76 -7.67 4.79 -8.28
C ILE A 76 -8.68 5.88 -8.57
N VAL A 77 -8.19 7.07 -8.93
CA VAL A 77 -9.05 8.19 -9.30
C VAL A 77 -9.49 8.01 -10.75
N PHE A 78 -10.80 7.87 -10.93
CA PHE A 78 -11.43 7.85 -12.25
C PHE A 78 -12.38 9.03 -12.41
N ASP A 79 -12.37 9.58 -13.62
CA ASP A 79 -13.43 10.40 -14.20
C ASP A 79 -14.47 9.51 -14.92
N ASP A 80 -15.64 10.08 -15.21
CA ASP A 80 -16.76 9.41 -15.88
C ASP A 80 -17.06 7.99 -15.33
N VAL A 81 -16.97 7.84 -14.01
CA VAL A 81 -17.01 6.51 -13.38
C VAL A 81 -18.37 5.85 -13.52
N SER A 82 -18.38 4.56 -13.86
CA SER A 82 -19.60 3.78 -14.04
C SER A 82 -19.43 2.31 -13.60
N ALA A 83 -20.53 1.68 -13.21
CA ALA A 83 -20.58 0.24 -12.95
C ALA A 83 -21.17 -0.49 -14.17
N SER A 84 -20.49 -1.52 -14.67
CA SER A 84 -20.98 -2.33 -15.80
C SER A 84 -22.20 -3.16 -15.38
N VAL A 85 -23.20 -3.20 -16.27
CA VAL A 85 -24.45 -3.98 -16.14
C VAL A 85 -24.66 -4.89 -17.38
N SER A 86 -23.56 -5.38 -17.94
CA SER A 86 -23.52 -6.11 -19.21
C SER A 86 -23.71 -7.61 -19.01
N GLU A 87 -24.75 -8.17 -19.65
CA GLU A 87 -24.98 -9.62 -19.71
C GLU A 87 -23.79 -10.35 -20.37
N ALA A 88 -23.16 -9.72 -21.36
CA ALA A 88 -22.01 -10.31 -22.04
C ALA A 88 -20.77 -10.43 -21.14
N GLU A 89 -20.66 -9.57 -20.13
CA GLU A 89 -19.56 -9.56 -19.15
C GLU A 89 -19.91 -10.34 -17.88
N GLY A 90 -21.15 -10.86 -17.77
CA GLY A 90 -21.64 -11.52 -16.56
C GLY A 90 -21.82 -10.57 -15.38
N THR A 91 -22.06 -9.29 -15.67
CA THR A 91 -22.30 -8.23 -14.67
C THR A 91 -23.77 -7.80 -14.66
N GLU A 92 -24.68 -8.54 -15.30
CA GLU A 92 -26.11 -8.33 -15.11
C GLU A 92 -26.48 -8.42 -13.62
N GLY A 93 -27.46 -7.63 -13.17
CA GLY A 93 -27.82 -7.58 -11.74
C GLY A 93 -26.87 -6.74 -10.88
N THR A 94 -25.88 -6.05 -11.47
CA THR A 94 -25.06 -5.06 -10.74
C THR A 94 -25.91 -3.87 -10.31
N PHE A 95 -25.73 -3.42 -9.06
CA PHE A 95 -26.38 -2.24 -8.51
C PHE A 95 -25.45 -1.50 -7.54
N VAL A 96 -25.81 -0.26 -7.24
CA VAL A 96 -25.05 0.64 -6.38
C VAL A 96 -25.80 0.83 -5.06
N LEU A 97 -25.09 0.85 -3.95
CA LEU A 97 -25.62 1.17 -2.62
C LEU A 97 -24.93 2.46 -2.14
N ASP A 98 -25.71 3.52 -1.95
CA ASP A 98 -25.28 4.75 -1.29
C ASP A 98 -25.29 4.52 0.23
N VAL A 99 -24.13 4.50 0.88
CA VAL A 99 -24.04 4.11 2.30
C VAL A 99 -24.42 5.31 3.18
N GLU A 100 -25.34 5.10 4.11
CA GLU A 100 -25.80 6.16 5.01
C GLU A 100 -24.65 6.76 5.83
N ASP A 101 -24.70 8.08 6.03
CA ASP A 101 -23.76 8.86 6.84
C ASP A 101 -22.27 8.74 6.40
N SER A 102 -22.02 8.46 5.12
CA SER A 102 -20.68 8.28 4.56
C SER A 102 -20.56 8.90 3.15
N ASN A 103 -19.33 9.16 2.70
CA ASN A 103 -19.01 9.42 1.29
C ASN A 103 -18.68 8.12 0.55
N GLU A 104 -19.23 7.00 1.01
CA GLU A 104 -18.91 5.67 0.52
C GLU A 104 -20.07 5.13 -0.33
N VAL A 105 -19.71 4.62 -1.50
CA VAL A 105 -20.61 3.89 -2.37
C VAL A 105 -20.12 2.46 -2.49
N ARG A 106 -21.04 1.50 -2.40
CA ARG A 106 -20.74 0.08 -2.59
C ARG A 106 -21.43 -0.49 -3.80
N VAL A 107 -20.69 -1.18 -4.65
CA VAL A 107 -21.22 -1.84 -5.85
C VAL A 107 -21.31 -3.35 -5.58
N PHE A 108 -22.52 -3.86 -5.71
CA PHE A 108 -22.87 -5.26 -5.48
C PHE A 108 -23.51 -5.85 -6.73
N ASN A 109 -23.63 -7.18 -6.75
CA ASN A 109 -24.33 -7.91 -7.78
C ASN A 109 -25.35 -8.85 -7.13
N GLU A 110 -26.60 -8.81 -7.59
CA GLU A 110 -27.69 -9.64 -7.04
C GLU A 110 -27.46 -11.14 -7.19
N ASP A 111 -26.68 -11.55 -8.19
CA ASP A 111 -26.38 -12.94 -8.46
C ASP A 111 -25.12 -13.42 -7.70
N ASP A 112 -24.45 -12.57 -6.91
CA ASP A 112 -23.38 -13.01 -6.02
C ASP A 112 -23.94 -13.65 -4.74
N GLU A 113 -23.54 -14.89 -4.47
CA GLU A 113 -24.08 -15.70 -3.36
C GLU A 113 -23.85 -15.11 -1.96
N GLN A 114 -22.91 -14.17 -1.81
CA GLN A 114 -22.67 -13.49 -0.54
C GLN A 114 -23.45 -12.19 -0.39
N THR A 115 -24.22 -11.78 -1.40
CA THR A 115 -25.03 -10.57 -1.39
C THR A 115 -26.48 -10.91 -1.03
N GLU A 116 -26.95 -10.39 0.10
CA GLU A 116 -28.35 -10.49 0.52
C GLU A 116 -28.95 -9.08 0.65
N ILE A 117 -29.94 -8.77 -0.20
CA ILE A 117 -30.66 -7.49 -0.12
C ILE A 117 -31.65 -7.54 1.03
N ILE A 118 -31.60 -6.54 1.90
CA ILE A 118 -32.57 -6.31 2.96
C ILE A 118 -33.46 -5.14 2.53
N ASP A 119 -34.63 -5.47 1.99
CA ASP A 119 -35.58 -4.50 1.42
C ASP A 119 -35.83 -3.30 2.36
N GLY A 120 -35.51 -2.10 1.85
CA GLY A 120 -35.72 -0.84 2.56
C GLY A 120 -34.76 -0.59 3.73
N TYR A 121 -33.67 -1.35 3.83
CA TYR A 121 -32.66 -1.19 4.88
C TYR A 121 -31.22 -1.16 4.33
N GLY A 122 -30.88 -2.05 3.40
CA GLY A 122 -29.55 -2.08 2.79
C GLY A 122 -29.14 -3.47 2.32
N VAL A 123 -27.85 -3.82 2.46
CA VAL A 123 -27.28 -5.08 1.97
C VAL A 123 -26.50 -5.78 3.07
N ASN A 124 -26.74 -7.07 3.27
CA ASN A 124 -25.83 -7.93 4.00
C ASN A 124 -24.84 -8.57 3.03
N TYR A 125 -23.55 -8.38 3.30
CA TYR A 125 -22.47 -9.00 2.55
C TYR A 125 -21.47 -9.66 3.50
N ASP A 126 -21.28 -10.98 3.34
CA ASP A 126 -20.34 -11.78 4.14
C ASP A 126 -20.51 -11.59 5.66
N GLY A 127 -21.77 -11.48 6.12
CA GLY A 127 -22.12 -11.29 7.53
C GLY A 127 -21.98 -9.86 8.05
N ARG A 128 -21.64 -8.89 7.20
CA ARG A 128 -21.62 -7.46 7.51
C ARG A 128 -22.82 -6.78 6.85
N THR A 129 -23.49 -5.90 7.59
CA THR A 129 -24.63 -5.15 7.05
C THR A 129 -24.25 -3.72 6.76
N TYR A 130 -24.53 -3.30 5.53
CA TYR A 130 -24.37 -1.93 5.03
C TYR A 130 -25.75 -1.32 4.88
N GLN A 131 -26.02 -0.23 5.61
CA GLN A 131 -27.27 0.51 5.52
C GLN A 131 -27.16 1.58 4.45
N GLY A 132 -28.18 1.75 3.62
CA GLY A 132 -28.07 2.60 2.46
C GLY A 132 -29.26 2.59 1.52
N GLU A 133 -29.24 3.51 0.57
CA GLU A 133 -30.19 3.58 -0.53
C GLU A 133 -29.65 2.84 -1.76
N LYS A 134 -30.46 1.95 -2.33
CA LYS A 134 -30.14 1.27 -3.58
C LYS A 134 -30.34 2.22 -4.76
N MET A 135 -29.27 2.44 -5.52
CA MET A 135 -29.21 3.25 -6.72
C MET A 135 -28.88 2.42 -7.96
N ASN A 136 -29.15 2.98 -9.14
CA ASN A 136 -28.84 2.36 -10.43
C ASN A 136 -27.54 2.88 -11.05
N THR A 137 -26.99 3.98 -10.54
CA THR A 137 -25.79 4.65 -11.07
C THR A 137 -24.95 5.16 -9.92
N ILE A 138 -23.65 5.34 -10.19
CA ILE A 138 -22.75 6.04 -9.27
C ILE A 138 -23.14 7.53 -9.30
N PRO A 139 -23.21 8.21 -8.14
CA PRO A 139 -23.76 9.56 -8.07
C PRO A 139 -22.81 10.63 -8.62
N ASP A 140 -21.50 10.42 -8.46
CA ASP A 140 -20.47 11.38 -8.87
C ASP A 140 -19.77 10.94 -10.16
N GLU A 141 -19.39 11.92 -10.98
CA GLU A 141 -18.61 11.69 -12.21
C GLU A 141 -17.16 11.32 -11.89
N ARG A 142 -16.59 11.87 -10.81
CA ARG A 142 -15.24 11.56 -10.33
C ARG A 142 -15.29 10.87 -8.97
N ALA A 143 -14.56 9.77 -8.83
CA ALA A 143 -14.50 9.02 -7.57
C ALA A 143 -13.18 8.28 -7.38
N ILE A 144 -12.92 7.84 -6.15
CA ILE A 144 -11.79 6.97 -5.81
C ILE A 144 -12.29 5.52 -5.76
N VAL A 145 -11.87 4.70 -6.71
CA VAL A 145 -12.14 3.27 -6.73
C VAL A 145 -11.16 2.53 -5.81
N ILE A 146 -11.68 1.79 -4.83
CA ILE A 146 -10.88 1.17 -3.77
C ILE A 146 -10.70 -0.33 -4.00
N VAL A 147 -9.45 -0.73 -4.26
CA VAL A 147 -9.02 -2.13 -4.30
C VAL A 147 -8.38 -2.50 -2.96
N SER A 148 -9.03 -3.39 -2.22
CA SER A 148 -8.61 -3.80 -0.88
C SER A 148 -7.77 -5.08 -0.86
N GLY A 149 -6.91 -5.21 0.16
CA GLY A 149 -6.24 -6.47 0.53
C GLY A 149 -5.09 -6.82 -0.42
N SER A 150 -4.70 -8.10 -0.47
CA SER A 150 -3.55 -8.54 -1.28
C SER A 150 -3.71 -8.33 -2.80
N ALA A 151 -4.94 -8.13 -3.27
CA ALA A 151 -5.22 -7.80 -4.67
C ALA A 151 -4.76 -6.39 -5.06
N SER A 152 -4.69 -5.46 -4.10
CA SER A 152 -4.17 -4.11 -4.32
C SER A 152 -2.79 -4.13 -4.99
N THR A 153 -1.92 -5.05 -4.57
CA THR A 153 -0.59 -5.22 -5.14
C THR A 153 -0.62 -5.67 -6.60
N ASN A 154 -1.56 -6.55 -6.96
CA ASN A 154 -1.66 -7.06 -8.34
C ASN A 154 -2.26 -6.01 -9.29
N VAL A 155 -3.30 -5.29 -8.85
CA VAL A 155 -3.85 -4.17 -9.64
C VAL A 155 -2.82 -3.06 -9.78
N ALA A 156 -2.10 -2.72 -8.71
CA ALA A 156 -0.99 -1.76 -8.77
C ALA A 156 0.06 -2.19 -9.81
N ARG A 157 0.53 -3.45 -9.78
CA ARG A 157 1.44 -4.00 -10.80
C ARG A 157 0.90 -3.85 -12.22
N THR A 158 -0.40 -3.96 -12.39
CA THR A 158 -1.02 -3.93 -13.71
C THR A 158 -1.16 -2.53 -14.24
N PHE A 159 -1.41 -1.50 -13.42
CA PHE A 159 -1.45 -0.12 -13.90
C PHE A 159 -0.10 0.58 -13.93
N ASP A 160 0.88 0.00 -13.25
CA ASP A 160 2.17 0.63 -13.08
C ASP A 160 3.03 0.61 -14.35
N VAL A 161 3.73 1.71 -14.62
CA VAL A 161 4.62 1.91 -15.77
C VAL A 161 5.74 0.86 -15.86
N ASN A 162 6.22 0.36 -14.72
CA ASN A 162 7.33 -0.58 -14.62
C ASN A 162 6.89 -2.00 -14.23
N GLY A 163 5.63 -2.20 -13.86
CA GLY A 163 5.06 -3.49 -13.43
C GLY A 163 5.64 -4.09 -12.15
N GLU A 164 6.61 -3.41 -11.52
CA GLU A 164 7.27 -3.79 -10.27
C GLU A 164 7.07 -2.70 -9.20
N PRO A 165 5.90 -2.66 -8.52
CA PRO A 165 5.62 -1.68 -7.48
C PRO A 165 6.28 -2.05 -6.14
N LEU A 166 7.04 -3.15 -6.09
CA LEU A 166 7.80 -3.62 -4.94
C LEU A 166 9.29 -3.37 -5.16
N ALA A 167 10.02 -3.07 -4.09
CA ALA A 167 11.48 -2.99 -4.12
C ALA A 167 12.16 -4.35 -4.42
N GLY A 168 13.30 -4.36 -5.12
CA GLY A 168 14.01 -5.58 -5.58
C GLY A 168 15.54 -5.60 -5.39
N MET A 169 16.18 -6.73 -5.72
CA MET A 169 17.64 -6.89 -5.90
C MET A 169 17.92 -7.52 -7.26
N ASP A 170 19.02 -7.16 -7.92
CA ASP A 170 19.48 -7.85 -9.14
C ASP A 170 20.10 -9.22 -8.80
N ASP A 171 20.41 -9.98 -9.86
CA ASP A 171 21.06 -11.29 -9.82
C ASP A 171 22.44 -11.26 -9.13
N ASP A 172 23.06 -10.08 -9.02
CA ASP A 172 24.36 -9.85 -8.39
C ASP A 172 24.22 -9.39 -6.91
N GLY A 173 23.00 -9.30 -6.40
CA GLY A 173 22.69 -8.87 -5.03
C GLY A 173 22.82 -7.37 -4.80
N ASN A 174 22.94 -6.57 -5.86
CA ASN A 174 22.85 -5.12 -5.76
C ASN A 174 21.37 -4.71 -5.68
N LYS A 175 21.12 -3.60 -5.01
CA LYS A 175 19.78 -3.00 -4.93
C LYS A 175 19.36 -2.58 -6.33
N VAL A 176 18.20 -3.06 -6.78
CA VAL A 176 17.52 -2.54 -7.96
C VAL A 176 16.26 -1.88 -7.45
N ASP A 177 16.16 -0.58 -7.69
CA ASP A 177 14.96 0.24 -7.67
C ASP A 177 13.93 -0.08 -6.54
N GLY A 178 13.93 0.78 -5.53
CA GLY A 178 13.24 0.56 -4.25
C GLY A 178 14.26 0.17 -3.17
N LEU A 179 14.38 0.97 -2.12
CA LEU A 179 15.31 0.69 -1.03
C LEU A 179 14.85 -0.56 -0.28
N ILE A 180 15.60 -1.67 -0.39
CA ILE A 180 15.49 -2.79 0.55
C ILE A 180 16.42 -2.50 1.73
N GLU A 181 15.89 -2.59 2.95
CA GLU A 181 16.69 -2.61 4.16
C GLU A 181 17.00 -4.07 4.53
N LEU A 182 18.27 -4.33 4.81
CA LEU A 182 18.77 -5.65 5.16
C LEU A 182 18.42 -5.95 6.63
N PRO A 183 18.18 -7.22 6.99
CA PRO A 183 17.88 -7.61 8.36
C PRO A 183 19.02 -7.21 9.31
N ASN A 184 18.66 -6.58 10.43
CA ASN A 184 19.54 -6.54 11.59
C ASN A 184 19.44 -7.85 12.36
N GLY A 185 20.53 -8.63 12.30
CA GLY A 185 20.71 -9.82 13.11
C GLY A 185 20.32 -11.12 12.41
N SER A 186 20.91 -12.22 12.90
CA SER A 186 20.80 -13.57 12.33
C SER A 186 19.44 -14.25 12.51
N ASP A 187 18.51 -13.62 13.24
CA ASP A 187 17.21 -14.18 13.62
C ASP A 187 16.01 -13.35 13.12
N ALA A 188 16.22 -12.41 12.19
CA ALA A 188 15.13 -11.60 11.65
C ALA A 188 14.38 -12.35 10.54
N ASP A 189 13.14 -12.78 10.82
CA ASP A 189 12.16 -13.19 9.81
C ASP A 189 11.70 -11.93 9.05
N VAL A 190 12.18 -11.67 7.82
CA VAL A 190 11.85 -10.43 7.08
C VAL A 190 11.15 -10.70 5.75
N TYR A 191 9.98 -10.07 5.59
CA TYR A 191 9.30 -9.76 4.32
C TYR A 191 9.50 -8.27 3.97
N SER A 192 9.41 -7.92 2.68
CA SER A 192 9.62 -6.55 2.13
C SER A 192 8.89 -5.45 2.94
N ARG A 193 9.59 -4.35 3.23
CA ARG A 193 9.10 -3.22 4.06
C ARG A 193 8.99 -1.88 3.31
N TYR A 194 9.46 -1.79 2.06
CA TYR A 194 9.41 -0.57 1.26
C TYR A 194 8.59 -0.79 -0.01
N ALA A 195 7.69 0.15 -0.28
CA ALA A 195 6.85 0.18 -1.48
C ALA A 195 6.94 1.57 -2.08
N ARG A 196 7.15 1.65 -3.40
CA ARG A 196 6.94 2.91 -4.10
C ARG A 196 5.46 3.16 -4.32
N ASN A 197 5.10 4.42 -4.48
CA ASN A 197 3.81 4.74 -5.06
C ASN A 197 3.82 4.22 -6.50
N PRO A 198 2.81 3.43 -6.92
CA PRO A 198 2.68 3.03 -8.30
C PRO A 198 2.49 4.28 -9.16
N GLU A 199 3.13 4.29 -10.31
CA GLU A 199 3.05 5.37 -11.29
C GLU A 199 2.28 4.86 -12.49
N LEU A 200 1.22 5.57 -12.88
CA LEU A 200 0.40 5.17 -14.01
C LEU A 200 1.24 5.16 -15.31
N ARG A 201 1.04 4.12 -16.13
CA ARG A 201 1.57 4.05 -17.50
C ARG A 201 1.18 5.28 -18.33
N GLU A 202 2.13 5.82 -19.08
CA GLU A 202 1.91 7.01 -19.93
C GLU A 202 0.73 6.85 -20.89
N GLU A 203 0.55 5.66 -21.48
CA GLU A 203 -0.52 5.40 -22.45
C GLU A 203 -1.94 5.36 -21.84
N LEU A 204 -2.04 5.31 -20.50
CA LEU A 204 -3.33 5.22 -19.82
C LEU A 204 -3.87 6.58 -19.37
N TYR A 205 -3.06 7.64 -19.36
CA TYR A 205 -3.55 8.98 -19.05
C TYR A 205 -4.59 9.44 -20.09
N GLY A 206 -5.78 9.85 -19.63
CA GLY A 206 -6.90 10.22 -20.50
C GLY A 206 -7.63 9.02 -21.14
N SER A 207 -7.22 7.79 -20.85
CA SER A 207 -7.78 6.58 -21.45
C SER A 207 -8.82 5.91 -20.56
N GLU A 208 -9.78 5.22 -21.18
CA GLU A 208 -10.75 4.39 -20.46
C GLU A 208 -10.04 3.18 -19.84
N ALA A 209 -10.38 2.88 -18.59
CA ALA A 209 -9.90 1.71 -17.86
C ALA A 209 -11.03 1.06 -17.06
N GLY A 210 -10.83 -0.21 -16.71
CA GLY A 210 -11.81 -0.95 -15.93
C GLY A 210 -11.20 -2.00 -15.03
N ILE A 211 -11.90 -2.29 -13.93
CA ILE A 211 -11.52 -3.28 -12.94
C ILE A 211 -12.73 -4.15 -12.65
N MET A 212 -12.66 -5.42 -13.01
CA MET A 212 -13.67 -6.42 -12.70
C MET A 212 -13.19 -7.30 -11.55
N VAL A 213 -14.09 -7.56 -10.59
CA VAL A 213 -13.85 -8.53 -9.51
C VAL A 213 -14.70 -9.74 -9.75
N VAL A 214 -14.05 -10.90 -9.77
CA VAL A 214 -14.69 -12.20 -9.85
C VAL A 214 -14.18 -13.07 -8.72
N ARG A 215 -14.84 -14.20 -8.47
CA ARG A 215 -14.30 -15.22 -7.59
C ARG A 215 -13.46 -16.18 -8.42
N ARG A 216 -12.27 -16.52 -7.95
CA ARG A 216 -11.35 -17.40 -8.69
C ARG A 216 -11.98 -18.76 -8.97
N GLU A 217 -12.70 -19.30 -8.00
CA GLU A 217 -13.40 -20.58 -8.11
C GLU A 217 -14.52 -20.61 -9.16
N ILE A 218 -14.93 -19.47 -9.73
CA ILE A 218 -15.94 -19.43 -10.80
C ILE A 218 -15.35 -19.87 -12.15
N PHE A 219 -14.05 -19.66 -12.38
CA PHE A 219 -13.42 -19.89 -13.69
C PHE A 219 -12.14 -20.76 -13.63
N ASP A 220 -11.65 -21.08 -12.44
CA ASP A 220 -10.52 -21.99 -12.22
C ASP A 220 -11.03 -23.26 -11.53
N ASP A 221 -11.35 -24.30 -12.32
CA ASP A 221 -11.90 -25.57 -11.84
C ASP A 221 -10.99 -26.25 -10.80
N GLU A 222 -9.66 -26.17 -10.98
CA GLU A 222 -8.71 -26.75 -10.03
C GLU A 222 -8.78 -26.02 -8.68
N TYR A 223 -8.92 -24.69 -8.71
CA TYR A 223 -9.12 -23.90 -7.50
C TYR A 223 -10.48 -24.18 -6.86
N ALA A 224 -11.53 -24.33 -7.67
CA ALA A 224 -12.87 -24.65 -7.21
C ALA A 224 -12.91 -25.99 -6.45
N GLU A 225 -12.23 -27.02 -6.95
CA GLU A 225 -12.09 -28.31 -6.25
C GLU A 225 -11.40 -28.17 -4.88
N LYS A 226 -10.37 -27.32 -4.79
CA LYS A 226 -9.65 -27.04 -3.52
C LYS A 226 -10.50 -26.24 -2.53
N VAL A 227 -11.36 -25.35 -3.01
CA VAL A 227 -12.33 -24.64 -2.15
C VAL A 227 -13.39 -25.61 -1.66
N ALA A 228 -13.96 -26.44 -2.53
CA ALA A 228 -14.98 -27.43 -2.19
C ALA A 228 -14.49 -28.49 -1.19
N SER A 229 -13.21 -28.88 -1.26
CA SER A 229 -12.59 -29.81 -0.32
C SER A 229 -12.23 -29.17 1.04
N GLY A 230 -12.30 -27.83 1.15
CA GLY A 230 -11.88 -27.07 2.33
C GLY A 230 -10.36 -26.88 2.44
N GLU A 231 -9.58 -27.25 1.42
CA GLU A 231 -8.13 -27.02 1.39
C GLU A 231 -7.79 -25.52 1.21
N ARG A 232 -8.63 -24.79 0.48
CA ARG A 232 -8.49 -23.35 0.23
C ARG A 232 -9.77 -22.61 0.58
N ARG A 233 -9.62 -21.32 0.89
CA ARG A 233 -10.76 -20.40 1.04
C ARG A 233 -11.13 -19.80 -0.32
N PRO A 234 -12.40 -19.40 -0.52
CA PRO A 234 -12.80 -18.55 -1.65
C PRO A 234 -11.86 -17.35 -1.82
N MET A 235 -11.60 -16.95 -3.06
CA MET A 235 -10.63 -15.90 -3.35
C MET A 235 -11.17 -14.93 -4.39
N LYS A 236 -11.09 -13.63 -4.08
CA LYS A 236 -11.33 -12.57 -5.07
C LYS A 236 -10.19 -12.55 -6.08
N TYR A 237 -10.54 -12.44 -7.35
CA TYR A 237 -9.62 -12.29 -8.46
C TYR A 237 -10.02 -11.04 -9.26
N PHE A 238 -9.02 -10.23 -9.60
CA PHE A 238 -9.22 -8.94 -10.24
C PHE A 238 -8.72 -9.03 -11.68
N LEU A 239 -9.56 -8.60 -12.60
CA LEU A 239 -9.25 -8.43 -14.01
C LEU A 239 -9.15 -6.94 -14.27
N VAL A 240 -8.09 -6.52 -14.95
CA VAL A 240 -7.83 -5.12 -15.25
C VAL A 240 -7.82 -4.95 -16.77
N GLN A 241 -8.49 -3.91 -17.26
CA GLN A 241 -8.55 -3.56 -18.67
C GLN A 241 -8.26 -2.07 -18.87
N GLY A 242 -7.83 -1.71 -20.07
CA GLY A 242 -7.55 -0.33 -20.46
C GLY A 242 -7.54 -0.16 -21.97
N ASP A 243 -7.85 1.04 -22.44
CA ASP A 243 -7.68 1.44 -23.83
C ASP A 243 -6.24 1.91 -24.04
N THR A 244 -5.49 1.16 -24.85
CA THR A 244 -4.09 1.46 -25.22
C THR A 244 -4.00 2.18 -26.57
N GLY A 245 -5.13 2.63 -27.13
CA GLY A 245 -5.26 3.31 -28.42
C GLY A 245 -5.72 2.38 -29.56
N GLU A 246 -5.77 1.07 -29.35
CA GLU A 246 -6.35 0.09 -30.28
C GLU A 246 -7.74 -0.42 -29.82
N GLY A 247 -8.26 0.14 -28.74
CA GLY A 247 -9.49 -0.27 -28.06
C GLY A 247 -9.20 -0.86 -26.68
N VAL A 248 -10.27 -1.08 -25.91
CA VAL A 248 -10.19 -1.64 -24.56
C VAL A 248 -9.77 -3.11 -24.61
N GLU A 249 -8.66 -3.42 -23.96
CA GLU A 249 -8.14 -4.78 -23.83
C GLU A 249 -7.76 -5.13 -22.39
N ARG A 250 -7.62 -6.42 -22.10
CA ARG A 250 -7.10 -6.88 -20.81
C ARG A 250 -5.63 -6.47 -20.69
N LEU A 251 -5.32 -5.74 -19.62
CA LEU A 251 -3.95 -5.37 -19.30
C LEU A 251 -3.24 -6.50 -18.56
N GLU A 252 -1.97 -6.69 -18.89
CA GLU A 252 -1.04 -7.51 -18.14
C GLU A 252 0.04 -6.61 -17.53
N PRO A 253 0.63 -6.96 -16.37
CA PRO A 253 1.74 -6.19 -15.80
C PRO A 253 2.86 -5.94 -16.79
N THR A 254 3.37 -4.70 -16.84
CA THR A 254 4.52 -4.36 -17.67
C THR A 254 5.73 -5.18 -17.21
N THR A 255 6.58 -5.57 -18.15
CA THR A 255 7.86 -6.21 -17.86
C THR A 255 8.97 -5.30 -18.37
N GLY A 256 9.83 -4.78 -17.49
CA GLY A 256 10.89 -3.86 -17.90
C GLY A 256 11.76 -3.40 -16.73
N THR A 257 12.85 -2.71 -17.06
CA THR A 257 13.70 -2.02 -16.07
C THR A 257 13.03 -0.70 -15.68
N PRO A 258 12.85 -0.40 -14.39
CA PRO A 258 12.18 0.82 -13.96
C PRO A 258 12.82 2.10 -14.52
N ILE A 259 11.98 3.00 -15.02
CA ILE A 259 12.35 4.33 -15.49
C ILE A 259 11.81 5.33 -14.46
N GLY A 260 12.66 5.91 -13.61
CA GLY A 260 12.25 6.95 -12.65
C GLY A 260 11.93 6.46 -11.22
N TYR A 261 12.12 7.37 -10.25
CA TYR A 261 12.27 7.05 -8.83
C TYR A 261 11.41 7.93 -7.92
N SER A 262 10.22 7.47 -7.55
CA SER A 262 9.40 8.09 -6.51
C SER A 262 9.24 7.15 -5.31
N PHE A 263 10.02 7.40 -4.26
CA PHE A 263 9.95 6.63 -3.02
C PHE A 263 8.97 7.29 -2.05
N LEU A 264 8.29 6.46 -1.24
CA LEU A 264 7.90 6.91 0.09
C LEU A 264 9.18 6.98 0.91
N GLU A 265 9.78 8.17 1.02
CA GLU A 265 10.95 8.38 1.86
C GLU A 265 10.47 8.44 3.32
N TRP A 266 10.78 7.39 4.09
CA TRP A 266 10.80 7.48 5.54
C TRP A 266 12.25 7.35 5.97
N ASN A 267 12.72 8.37 6.70
CA ASN A 267 14.00 8.32 7.40
C ASN A 267 13.85 7.32 8.55
N TRP A 268 14.25 6.08 8.32
CA TRP A 268 14.49 5.14 9.38
C TRP A 268 15.88 5.43 9.96
N GLU A 269 15.92 6.15 11.08
CA GLU A 269 17.08 6.07 11.98
C GLU A 269 16.96 4.76 12.76
N GLU A 270 18.04 3.97 12.69
CA GLU A 270 18.13 2.64 13.26
C GLU A 270 18.02 2.73 14.80
N GLY A 271 16.83 2.42 15.30
CA GLY A 271 16.46 2.58 16.70
C GLY A 271 15.30 3.54 16.83
N GLY A 272 14.09 2.98 16.98
CA GLY A 272 12.89 3.72 17.33
C GLY A 272 13.10 4.49 18.63
N THR A 273 13.65 5.69 18.50
CA THR A 273 13.58 6.73 19.49
C THR A 273 12.46 7.63 19.01
N SER A 274 11.31 7.49 19.64
CA SER A 274 10.56 8.68 20.00
C SER A 274 11.57 9.65 20.63
N ASN A 275 12.07 10.64 19.87
CA ASN A 275 13.01 11.70 20.26
C ASN A 275 13.69 11.41 21.62
N ILE A 276 14.69 10.52 21.66
CA ILE A 276 15.46 10.37 22.89
C ILE A 276 16.16 11.70 23.13
N PRO A 277 15.90 12.39 24.26
CA PRO A 277 16.56 13.65 24.57
C PRO A 277 18.08 13.47 24.53
N GLU A 278 18.79 14.50 24.06
CA GLU A 278 20.26 14.50 23.99
C GLU A 278 20.91 14.07 25.32
N THR A 279 20.31 14.45 26.46
CA THR A 279 20.78 14.07 27.80
C THR A 279 20.75 12.55 28.06
N VAL A 280 19.76 11.84 27.53
CA VAL A 280 19.63 10.38 27.67
C VAL A 280 20.62 9.66 26.75
N SER A 281 20.83 10.16 25.52
CA SER A 281 21.82 9.63 24.58
C SER A 281 23.26 9.79 25.10
N GLU A 282 23.58 10.96 25.67
CA GLU A 282 24.86 11.21 26.32
C GLU A 282 25.10 10.28 27.51
N PHE A 283 24.07 10.06 28.34
CA PHE A 283 24.17 9.15 29.48
C PHE A 283 24.47 7.71 29.06
N VAL A 284 23.72 7.14 28.10
CA VAL A 284 23.94 5.76 27.62
C VAL A 284 25.34 5.61 27.02
N THR A 285 25.76 6.58 26.21
CA THR A 285 27.09 6.56 25.59
C THR A 285 28.20 6.62 26.63
N GLN A 286 28.09 7.50 27.62
CA GLN A 286 29.07 7.58 28.72
C GLN A 286 29.07 6.30 29.55
N TYR A 287 27.90 5.73 29.82
CA TYR A 287 27.77 4.49 30.58
C TYR A 287 28.49 3.34 29.86
N GLN A 288 28.23 3.13 28.57
CA GLN A 288 28.88 2.08 27.77
C GLN A 288 30.40 2.30 27.65
N GLN A 289 30.84 3.54 27.45
CA GLN A 289 32.27 3.88 27.33
C GLN A 289 33.04 3.78 28.65
N SER A 290 32.36 3.94 29.79
CA SER A 290 32.98 3.82 31.12
C SER A 290 33.36 2.38 31.50
N GLY A 291 32.82 1.38 30.78
CA GLY A 291 33.01 -0.04 31.10
C GLY A 291 32.33 -0.46 32.40
N MET A 292 31.28 0.27 32.82
CA MET A 292 30.48 -0.09 33.99
C MET A 292 29.71 -1.40 33.79
N PRO A 293 29.35 -2.11 34.88
CA PRO A 293 28.54 -3.32 34.78
C PRO A 293 27.21 -3.08 34.07
N VAL A 294 26.83 -3.99 33.17
CA VAL A 294 25.58 -3.97 32.40
C VAL A 294 24.45 -4.77 33.07
N ASP A 295 24.60 -5.13 34.35
CA ASP A 295 23.49 -5.74 35.09
C ASP A 295 22.42 -4.70 35.42
N GLU A 296 21.16 -5.11 35.29
CA GLU A 296 19.99 -4.23 35.42
C GLU A 296 19.98 -3.45 36.75
N ALA A 297 20.35 -4.09 37.86
CA ALA A 297 20.36 -3.44 39.17
C ALA A 297 21.36 -2.27 39.23
N THR A 298 22.54 -2.44 38.62
CA THR A 298 23.56 -1.39 38.55
C THR A 298 23.15 -0.28 37.58
N ILE A 299 22.50 -0.61 36.45
CA ILE A 299 22.02 0.38 35.49
C ILE A 299 20.94 1.26 36.14
N ARG A 300 19.92 0.65 36.76
CA ARG A 300 18.83 1.37 37.42
C ARG A 300 19.33 2.30 38.53
N THR A 301 20.29 1.83 39.34
CA THR A 301 20.93 2.66 40.37
C THR A 301 21.63 3.89 39.77
N ASN A 302 22.23 3.78 38.58
CA ASN A 302 22.88 4.92 37.93
C ASN A 302 21.89 5.86 37.25
N ILE A 303 20.75 5.36 36.76
CA ILE A 303 19.65 6.19 36.28
C ILE A 303 19.08 7.01 37.45
N GLU A 304 18.76 6.37 38.58
CA GLU A 304 18.25 7.04 39.79
C GLU A 304 19.22 8.11 40.35
N ASN A 305 20.54 7.94 40.17
CA ASN A 305 21.53 8.93 40.61
C ASN A 305 21.69 10.12 39.65
N ASN A 306 21.15 10.04 38.43
CA ASN A 306 21.16 11.10 37.41
C ASN A 306 19.72 11.49 36.99
N ASP A 307 18.74 11.14 37.82
CA ASP A 307 17.30 11.19 37.57
C ASP A 307 16.80 12.59 37.20
N GLU A 308 17.40 13.63 37.78
CA GLU A 308 17.07 15.04 37.53
C GLU A 308 17.33 15.49 36.08
N ASP A 309 18.20 14.79 35.33
CA ASP A 309 18.55 15.12 33.93
C ASP A 309 17.95 14.15 32.89
N LEU A 310 17.27 13.08 33.33
CA LEU A 310 16.89 11.94 32.46
C LEU A 310 15.37 11.67 32.36
N THR A 311 14.55 12.10 33.32
CA THR A 311 13.21 11.52 33.54
C THR A 311 12.01 12.23 32.88
N ASP A 312 12.18 13.41 32.30
CA ASP A 312 11.02 14.17 31.80
C ASP A 312 10.42 13.63 30.48
N SER A 313 11.03 12.63 29.84
CA SER A 313 10.53 12.14 28.53
C SER A 313 10.86 10.69 28.13
N VAL A 314 11.55 9.89 28.96
CA VAL A 314 11.92 8.49 28.64
C VAL A 314 11.65 7.57 29.83
N ASN A 315 11.13 6.36 29.56
CA ASN A 315 10.91 5.32 30.57
C ASN A 315 12.25 4.67 30.97
N GLU A 316 12.51 4.51 32.27
CA GLU A 316 13.71 3.86 32.83
C GLU A 316 13.99 2.48 32.19
N GLU A 317 12.94 1.72 31.87
CA GLU A 317 13.05 0.41 31.21
C GLU A 317 13.71 0.50 29.82
N GLN A 318 13.47 1.59 29.10
CA GLN A 318 14.05 1.83 27.77
C GLN A 318 15.55 2.12 27.87
N ILE A 319 16.01 2.84 28.90
CA ILE A 319 17.43 3.13 29.12
C ILE A 319 18.19 1.85 29.51
N VAL A 320 17.57 0.98 30.31
CA VAL A 320 18.13 -0.34 30.66
C VAL A 320 18.35 -1.18 29.40
N GLU A 321 17.36 -1.24 28.51
CA GLU A 321 17.46 -2.00 27.26
C GLU A 321 18.60 -1.49 26.37
N MET A 322 18.73 -0.17 26.21
CA MET A 322 19.79 0.45 25.40
C MET A 322 21.21 0.19 25.91
N ILE A 323 21.40 0.04 27.23
CA ILE A 323 22.73 -0.25 27.80
C ILE A 323 23.08 -1.73 27.63
N GLN A 324 22.07 -2.61 27.55
CA GLN A 324 22.25 -4.06 27.47
C GLN A 324 22.34 -4.61 26.04
N SER A 325 21.90 -3.85 25.04
CA SER A 325 22.11 -4.13 23.61
C SER A 325 23.57 -3.93 23.19
#